data_AF-A0A2V7I543-F1
#
_entry.id   AF-A0A2V7I543-F1
#
_cell.length_a   1.000
_cell.length_b   1.000
_cell.length_c   1.000
_cell.angle_alpha   90.00
_cell.angle_beta   90.00
_cell.angle_gamma   90.00
#
_symmetry.space_group_name_H-M   'P 1'
#
loop_
_entity.id
_entity.type
_entity.pdbx_description
1 polymer ?
#
loop_
_entity_poly.entity_id
_entity_poly.type
_entity_poly.pdbx_seq_one_letter_code
_entity_poly.pdbx_strand_id
1 'polypeptide(L)'
;MARQLRIPAAADVRVYPRFATAHEYHLLPRIKERDEDARRPRRVHGRGTDFESLSNYYPGEDLRMVDWKISAKRGHLITRNLQTERGQQISVMIDGGRLMALK
;
A
#
# COMPACT_ATOMS: atom_id res chain seq x y z
N MET A 1 -9.82 -9.92 37.24
CA MET A 1 -10.52 -8.66 37.58
C MET A 1 -9.56 -7.80 38.37
N ALA A 2 -9.03 -6.71 37.80
CA ALA A 2 -8.14 -5.81 38.54
C ALA A 2 -8.98 -4.77 39.29
N ARG A 3 -8.83 -4.70 40.61
CA ARG A 3 -9.52 -3.73 41.47
C ARG A 3 -8.84 -2.37 41.32
N GLN A 4 -9.54 -1.42 40.70
CA GLN A 4 -9.08 -0.03 40.61
C GLN A 4 -9.43 0.71 41.91
N LEU A 5 -8.46 1.43 42.48
CA LEU A 5 -8.65 2.29 43.65
C LEU A 5 -8.23 3.71 43.27
N ARG A 6 -8.95 4.71 43.79
CA ARG A 6 -8.61 6.14 43.67
C ARG A 6 -8.25 6.64 45.07
N ILE A 7 -7.15 7.37 45.17
CA ILE A 7 -6.64 7.93 46.42
C ILE A 7 -6.60 9.45 46.25
N PRO A 8 -7.04 10.24 47.24
CA PRO A 8 -6.95 11.70 47.17
C PRO A 8 -5.49 12.15 47.01
N ALA A 9 -5.25 13.04 46.06
CA ALA A 9 -3.94 13.64 45.86
C ALA A 9 -3.65 14.61 47.01
N ALA A 10 -2.49 14.48 47.64
CA ALA A 10 -2.09 15.36 48.74
C ALA A 10 -1.83 16.81 48.29
N ALA A 11 -1.58 17.02 46.99
CA ALA A 11 -1.37 18.32 46.36
C ALA A 11 -1.61 18.21 44.84
N ASP A 12 -1.77 19.34 44.18
CA ASP A 12 -1.83 19.40 42.72
C ASP A 12 -0.48 19.01 42.10
N VAL A 13 -0.49 17.95 41.28
CA VAL A 13 0.71 17.44 40.60
C VAL A 13 0.59 17.70 39.11
N ARG A 14 1.61 18.36 38.55
CA ARG A 14 1.76 18.48 37.09
C ARG A 14 2.24 17.15 36.53
N VAL A 15 1.34 16.42 35.88
CA VAL A 15 1.68 15.17 35.20
C VAL A 15 2.01 15.48 33.75
N TYR A 16 3.29 15.41 33.41
CA TYR A 16 3.73 15.51 32.03
C TYR A 16 3.70 14.13 31.37
N PRO A 17 3.21 14.03 30.13
CA PRO A 17 3.28 12.78 29.39
C PRO A 17 4.74 12.37 29.19
N ARG A 18 5.01 11.07 29.24
CA ARG A 18 6.35 10.54 29.00
C ARG A 18 6.70 10.70 27.52
N PHE A 19 7.56 11.65 27.19
CA PHE A 19 8.07 11.86 25.83
C PHE A 19 9.20 10.90 25.42
N ALA A 20 9.20 9.65 25.89
CA ALA A 20 10.27 8.69 25.56
C ALA A 20 10.36 8.41 24.04
N THR A 21 9.25 8.58 23.32
CA THR A 21 9.18 8.44 21.86
C THR A 21 9.49 9.73 21.10
N ALA A 22 9.92 10.83 21.74
CA ALA A 22 10.35 12.04 21.03
C ALA A 22 11.47 11.76 20.02
N HIS A 23 12.34 10.77 20.29
CA HIS A 23 13.36 10.30 19.35
C HIS A 23 12.77 9.63 18.10
N GLU A 24 11.59 9.00 18.20
CA GLU A 24 10.93 8.34 17.06
C GLU A 24 10.38 9.38 16.07
N TYR A 25 10.12 10.61 16.51
CA TYR A 25 9.79 11.72 15.62
C TYR A 25 10.95 12.08 14.68
N HIS A 26 12.20 11.70 15.01
CA HIS A 26 13.35 11.85 14.13
C HIS A 26 13.36 10.86 12.95
N LEU A 27 12.48 9.84 12.97
CA LEU A 27 12.27 8.92 11.85
C LEU A 27 11.23 9.43 10.84
N LEU A 28 10.38 10.38 11.24
CA LEU A 28 9.37 10.99 10.35
C LEU A 28 9.95 11.63 9.08
N PRO A 29 11.11 12.33 9.11
CA PRO A 29 11.74 12.87 7.90
C PRO A 29 12.16 11.77 6.91
N ARG A 30 12.66 10.63 7.40
CA ARG A 30 13.09 9.51 6.56
C ARG A 30 11.92 8.81 5.86
N ILE A 31 10.75 8.77 6.49
CA ILE A 31 9.53 8.26 5.86
C ILE A 31 9.10 9.18 4.72
N LYS A 32 9.20 10.51 4.91
CA LYS A 32 8.90 11.49 3.85
C LYS A 32 9.82 11.36 2.63
N GLU A 33 11.13 11.22 2.81
CA GLU A 33 12.07 11.09 1.69
C GLU A 33 11.82 9.82 0.87
N ARG A 34 11.48 8.70 1.53
CA ARG A 34 11.15 7.43 0.85
C ARG A 34 9.82 7.53 0.09
N ASP A 35 8.86 8.27 0.62
CA ASP A 35 7.59 8.56 -0.06
C ASP A 35 7.80 9.45 -1.29
N GLU A 36 8.72 10.42 -1.24
CA GLU A 36 9.04 11.29 -2.39
C GLU A 36 9.69 10.52 -3.53
N ASP A 37 10.62 9.60 -3.23
CA ASP A 37 11.23 8.72 -4.23
C ASP A 37 10.25 7.70 -4.80
N ALA A 38 9.29 7.21 -4.00
CA ALA A 38 8.21 6.35 -4.47
C ALA A 38 7.16 7.10 -5.32
N ARG A 39 6.95 8.40 -5.05
CA ARG A 39 6.06 9.28 -5.82
C ARG A 39 6.66 9.76 -7.14
N ARG A 40 7.97 9.61 -7.34
CA ARG A 40 8.58 9.91 -8.64
C ARG A 40 8.13 8.84 -9.63
N PRO A 41 7.30 9.17 -10.64
CA PRO A 41 6.95 8.21 -11.67
C PRO A 41 8.22 7.84 -12.41
N ARG A 42 8.75 6.66 -12.11
CA ARG A 42 9.82 6.07 -12.90
C ARG A 42 9.23 5.90 -14.29
N ARG A 43 9.79 6.58 -15.28
CA ARG A 43 9.36 6.44 -16.69
C ARG A 43 9.60 5.00 -17.12
N VAL A 44 8.60 4.14 -16.95
CA VAL A 44 8.60 2.80 -17.53
C VAL A 44 8.39 3.00 -19.02
N HIS A 45 9.45 2.80 -19.81
CA HIS A 45 9.34 2.79 -21.26
C HIS A 45 8.69 1.46 -21.67
N GLY A 46 7.49 1.53 -22.25
CA GLY A 46 6.79 0.36 -22.81
C GLY A 46 5.28 0.49 -22.72
N ARG A 47 4.55 -0.16 -23.64
CA ARG A 47 3.15 -0.56 -23.37
C ARG A 47 3.24 -1.43 -22.11
N GLY A 48 2.52 -1.09 -21.06
CA GLY A 48 2.71 -1.64 -19.73
C GLY A 48 2.79 -3.18 -19.66
N THR A 49 3.30 -3.70 -18.56
CA THR A 49 3.49 -5.15 -18.36
C THR A 49 2.34 -5.80 -17.60
N ASP A 50 1.49 -5.00 -16.96
CA ASP A 50 0.46 -5.52 -16.06
C ASP A 50 -0.84 -5.77 -16.80
N PHE A 51 -1.49 -6.89 -16.51
CA PHE A 51 -2.72 -7.27 -17.17
C PHE A 51 -3.86 -6.33 -16.75
N GLU A 52 -4.59 -5.78 -17.71
CA GLU A 52 -5.77 -4.96 -17.46
C GLU A 52 -7.06 -5.72 -17.80
N SER A 53 -7.17 -6.18 -19.05
CA SER A 53 -8.40 -6.81 -19.54
C SER A 53 -8.18 -7.65 -20.80
N LEU A 54 -9.21 -8.40 -21.18
CA LEU A 54 -9.32 -9.08 -22.47
C LEU A 54 -10.39 -8.39 -23.32
N SER A 55 -10.08 -8.17 -24.59
CA SER A 55 -11.03 -7.63 -25.56
C SER A 55 -11.01 -8.45 -26.86
N ASN A 56 -12.05 -8.30 -27.67
CA ASN A 56 -12.02 -8.88 -29.02
C ASN A 56 -10.95 -8.16 -29.84
N TYR A 57 -10.21 -8.92 -30.64
CA TYR A 57 -9.24 -8.35 -31.56
C TYR A 57 -9.91 -7.52 -32.63
N TYR A 58 -9.39 -6.32 -32.85
CA TYR A 58 -9.78 -5.47 -33.98
C TYR A 58 -8.70 -5.47 -35.08
N PRO A 59 -9.08 -5.57 -36.37
CA PRO A 59 -8.12 -5.47 -37.46
C PRO A 59 -7.28 -4.18 -37.39
N GLY A 60 -5.96 -4.33 -37.43
CA GLY A 60 -5.02 -3.22 -37.27
C GLY A 60 -4.42 -3.10 -35.88
N GLU A 61 -4.92 -3.86 -34.90
CA GLU A 61 -4.25 -4.05 -33.62
C GLU A 61 -2.96 -4.87 -33.77
N ASP A 62 -2.07 -4.73 -32.78
CA ASP A 62 -0.80 -5.45 -32.76
C ASP A 62 -1.03 -6.94 -32.43
N LEU A 63 -0.69 -7.82 -33.38
CA LEU A 63 -0.81 -9.27 -33.24
C LEU A 63 0.01 -9.84 -32.08
N ARG A 64 1.03 -9.12 -31.58
CA ARG A 64 1.79 -9.54 -30.39
C ARG A 64 0.96 -9.50 -29.11
N MET A 65 -0.13 -8.74 -29.12
CA MET A 65 -1.06 -8.63 -28.00
C MET A 65 -2.13 -9.73 -28.03
N VAL A 66 -2.17 -10.57 -29.08
CA VAL A 66 -3.15 -11.67 -29.19
C VAL A 66 -2.82 -12.78 -28.20
N ASP A 67 -3.83 -13.15 -27.40
CA ASP A 67 -3.77 -14.35 -26.57
C ASP A 67 -4.18 -15.58 -27.38
N TRP A 68 -3.19 -16.29 -27.94
CA TRP A 68 -3.44 -17.48 -28.74
C TRP A 68 -4.16 -18.60 -27.97
N LYS A 69 -3.91 -18.72 -26.67
CA LYS A 69 -4.50 -19.78 -25.82
C LYS A 69 -5.99 -19.53 -25.58
N ILE A 70 -6.37 -18.29 -25.29
CA ILE A 70 -7.77 -17.90 -25.09
C ILE A 70 -8.48 -17.87 -26.44
N SER A 71 -7.83 -17.36 -27.49
CA SER A 71 -8.39 -17.32 -28.84
C SER A 71 -8.74 -18.72 -29.34
N ALA A 72 -7.86 -19.71 -29.14
CA ALA A 72 -8.10 -21.10 -29.48
C ALA A 72 -9.32 -21.69 -28.74
N LYS A 73 -9.52 -21.32 -27.46
CA LYS A 73 -10.67 -21.76 -26.66
C LYS A 73 -11.99 -21.09 -27.08
N ARG A 74 -11.94 -19.83 -27.51
CA ARG A 74 -13.13 -19.05 -27.85
C ARG A 74 -13.51 -19.11 -29.34
N GLY A 75 -12.63 -19.61 -30.19
CA GLY A 75 -12.85 -19.69 -31.64
C GLY A 75 -12.78 -18.36 -32.38
N HIS A 76 -12.31 -17.29 -31.73
CA HIS A 76 -12.07 -15.98 -32.32
C HIS A 76 -10.90 -15.28 -31.62
N LEU A 77 -10.27 -14.32 -32.30
CA LEU A 77 -9.08 -13.63 -31.79
C LEU A 77 -9.40 -12.72 -30.61
N ILE A 78 -8.61 -12.84 -29.55
CA ILE A 78 -8.70 -12.06 -28.32
C ILE A 78 -7.39 -11.31 -28.10
N THR A 79 -7.48 -10.00 -27.88
CA THR A 79 -6.36 -9.11 -27.54
C THR A 79 -6.26 -8.96 -26.02
N ARG A 80 -5.03 -8.98 -25.47
CA ARG A 80 -4.74 -8.58 -24.09
C ARG A 80 -4.49 -7.08 -24.05
N ASN A 81 -5.20 -6.39 -23.17
CA ASN A 81 -4.89 -5.02 -22.82
C ASN A 81 -3.94 -5.03 -21.62
N LEU A 82 -2.85 -4.29 -21.76
CA LEU A 82 -1.85 -4.15 -20.70
C LEU A 82 -1.80 -2.70 -20.22
N GLN A 83 -1.83 -2.52 -18.92
CA GLN A 83 -1.68 -1.25 -18.26
C GLN A 83 -0.26 -1.11 -17.71
N THR A 84 0.20 0.13 -17.59
CA THR A 84 1.49 0.42 -16.94
C THR A 84 1.43 -0.07 -15.51
N GLU A 85 2.42 -0.88 -15.12
CA GLU A 85 2.58 -1.32 -13.74
C GLU A 85 2.66 -0.09 -12.84
N ARG A 86 1.61 0.12 -12.03
CA ARG A 86 1.61 1.13 -10.98
C ARG A 86 2.02 0.42 -9.71
N GLY A 87 3.22 0.71 -9.21
CA GLY A 87 3.63 0.23 -7.90
C GLY A 87 2.62 0.70 -6.84
N GLN A 88 1.82 -0.22 -6.30
CA GLN A 88 0.87 0.10 -5.25
C GLN A 88 1.62 0.25 -3.92
N GLN A 89 1.64 1.46 -3.37
CA GLN A 89 2.20 1.70 -2.05
C GLN A 89 1.17 1.31 -0.99
N ILE A 90 1.42 0.21 -0.28
CA ILE A 90 0.57 -0.26 0.82
C ILE A 90 1.25 0.12 2.14
N SER A 91 0.53 0.86 3.00
CA SER A 91 0.96 1.17 4.36
C SER A 91 0.10 0.40 5.35
N VAL A 92 0.74 -0.43 6.19
CA VAL A 92 0.06 -1.16 7.27
C VAL A 92 0.35 -0.45 8.57
N MET A 93 -0.70 0.00 9.25
CA MET A 93 -0.63 0.53 10.62
C MET A 93 -1.10 -0.52 11.58
N ILE A 94 -0.27 -0.84 12.57
CA ILE A 94 -0.59 -1.79 13.64
C ILE A 94 -0.79 -0.99 14.91
N ASP A 95 -1.94 -1.18 15.56
CA ASP A 95 -2.15 -0.66 16.91
C ASP A 95 -1.35 -1.52 17.91
N GLY A 96 -0.36 -0.90 18.54
CA GLY A 96 0.48 -1.51 19.59
C GLY A 96 0.00 -1.22 21.01
N GLY A 97 -1.22 -0.70 21.18
CA GLY A 97 -1.77 -0.34 22.48
C GLY A 97 -2.02 -1.54 23.39
N ARG A 98 -2.08 -1.30 24.70
CA ARG A 98 -2.33 -2.33 25.74
C ARG A 98 -3.61 -3.18 25.52
N LEU A 99 -4.56 -2.67 24.74
CA LEU A 99 -5.81 -3.36 24.40
C LEU A 99 -5.61 -4.47 23.36
N MET A 100 -4.48 -4.44 22.63
CA MET A 100 -4.07 -5.44 21.65
C MET A 100 -3.18 -6.53 22.26
N ALA A 101 -2.91 -6.49 23.57
CA ALA A 101 -2.17 -7.56 24.25
C ALA A 101 -3.04 -8.83 24.30
N LEU A 102 -2.49 -9.94 23.81
CA LEU A 102 -3.12 -11.26 23.92
C LEU A 102 -3.41 -11.59 25.40
N LYS A 103 -4.61 -12.12 25.62
CA LYS A 103 -5.09 -12.54 26.94
C LYS A 103 -4.53 -13.90 27.33
#